data_AF-B7G7Y9-F1
#
_entry.id   AF-B7G7Y9-F1
#
_cell.length_a   1.000
_cell.length_b   1.000
_cell.length_c   1.000
_cell.angle_alpha   90.00
_cell.angle_beta   90.00
_cell.angle_gamma   90.00
#
_symmetry.space_group_name_H-M   'P 1'
#
loop_
_entity.id
_entity.type
_entity.pdbx_description
1 polymer ?
#
loop_
_entity_poly.entity_id
_entity_poly.type
_entity_poly.pdbx_seq_one_letter_code
_entity_poly.pdbx_strand_id
1 'polypeptide(L)'
;MGSALWPHEWQDDLREPLFTFQYERTEYGFFFFNVLMWIEILTFLVIEACCAGLLAVAIYYSVLRHQRSTLAYVISFGAFLPLCVLTPSPLLDRAGVENIFMRFCLGGIVPTTSIFRITEAAFGFTPYWAKQSLGQFALYLSSPILLQRDPKLDKFSPCSLSYLGKRLIKFLTLLFVTGLYQSLFFLLPRVFPKIGSPEGETDSEYAYYSLAEAKSPTRWSKSLYFGILFQLYLSVYGEGLMLFTSLGSGKQTQPVMENPMFESTSASDFWGRRWNLIVHNCLKSGVFKPVRYLGGGKGIAVLASFMASGLFHEWILQTISGDERVTPWATTGFFVWQAMLVSIEDMLGKNEALLTCGTSIPRPFRTACVVLCGIPLAHWFLGFYVQSKFFVVGGTSLPMILPVADTSV
;
A
#
# COMPACT_ATOMS: atom_id res chain seq x y z
N MET A 1 -19.25 -13.65 25.84
CA MET A 1 -19.71 -12.68 24.83
C MET A 1 -19.45 -11.29 25.38
N GLY A 2 -18.22 -10.79 25.21
CA GLY A 2 -17.92 -9.39 25.54
C GLY A 2 -18.50 -8.53 24.43
N SER A 3 -19.32 -7.54 24.78
CA SER A 3 -19.77 -6.51 23.84
C SER A 3 -18.54 -5.88 23.19
N ALA A 4 -18.46 -5.89 21.87
CA ALA A 4 -17.42 -5.15 21.14
C ALA A 4 -17.43 -3.69 21.63
N LEU A 5 -16.24 -3.12 21.84
CA LEU A 5 -16.08 -1.77 22.38
C LEU A 5 -16.53 -0.67 21.40
N TRP A 6 -16.87 -1.02 20.16
CA TRP A 6 -17.28 -0.12 19.08
C TRP A 6 -17.94 -0.94 17.94
N PRO A 7 -18.89 -0.41 17.15
CA PRO A 7 -19.50 -1.17 16.05
C PRO A 7 -18.49 -1.32 14.90
N HIS A 8 -17.83 -2.47 14.82
CA HIS A 8 -16.91 -2.84 13.73
C HIS A 8 -17.64 -3.52 12.55
N GLU A 9 -18.97 -3.41 12.52
CA GLU A 9 -19.87 -4.16 11.63
C GLU A 9 -20.05 -3.45 10.26
N TRP A 10 -18.94 -3.10 9.59
CA TRP A 10 -18.98 -2.58 8.21
C TRP A 10 -18.92 -3.70 7.17
N GLN A 11 -19.47 -4.87 7.47
CA GLN A 11 -19.50 -5.99 6.52
C GLN A 11 -20.52 -5.78 5.42
N ASP A 12 -21.65 -5.17 5.79
CA ASP A 12 -22.76 -4.88 4.88
C ASP A 12 -22.81 -3.39 4.55
N ASP A 13 -23.17 -3.09 3.31
CA ASP A 13 -23.37 -1.71 2.87
C ASP A 13 -24.77 -1.23 3.30
N LEU A 14 -24.85 -0.65 4.50
CA LEU A 14 -26.09 -0.12 5.09
C LEU A 14 -26.43 1.31 4.61
N ARG A 15 -25.73 1.82 3.60
CA ARG A 15 -25.97 3.17 3.10
C ARG A 15 -27.26 3.22 2.29
N GLU A 16 -27.98 4.33 2.37
CA GLU A 16 -29.09 4.62 1.48
C GLU A 16 -28.62 5.42 0.26
N PRO A 17 -29.19 5.19 -0.94
CA PRO A 17 -28.85 5.96 -2.12
C PRO A 17 -29.39 7.39 -2.00
N LEU A 18 -28.59 8.39 -2.36
CA LEU A 18 -29.02 9.80 -2.40
C LEU A 18 -30.05 10.05 -3.51
N PHE A 19 -29.93 9.32 -4.61
CA PHE A 19 -30.89 9.28 -5.70
C PHE A 19 -30.73 7.97 -6.47
N THR A 20 -31.79 7.54 -7.15
CA THR A 20 -31.78 6.34 -7.98
C THR A 20 -32.08 6.68 -9.44
N PHE A 21 -31.68 5.78 -10.34
CA PHE A 21 -31.95 5.87 -11.77
C PHE A 21 -31.96 4.47 -12.38
N GLN A 22 -32.71 4.31 -13.47
CA GLN A 22 -32.77 3.05 -14.22
C GLN A 22 -31.69 3.03 -15.29
N TYR A 23 -30.92 1.93 -15.36
CA TYR A 23 -29.97 1.67 -16.43
C TYR A 23 -30.06 0.20 -16.87
N GLU A 24 -30.32 -0.02 -18.15
CA GLU A 24 -30.73 -1.31 -18.69
C GLU A 24 -31.98 -1.90 -17.98
N ARG A 25 -31.82 -2.98 -17.21
CA ARG A 25 -32.89 -3.67 -16.47
C ARG A 25 -32.69 -3.64 -14.95
N THR A 26 -31.80 -2.79 -14.47
CA THR A 26 -31.41 -2.74 -13.05
C THR A 26 -31.53 -1.30 -12.56
N GLU A 27 -32.11 -1.15 -11.37
CA GLU A 27 -32.11 0.13 -10.68
C GLU A 27 -30.74 0.36 -10.04
N TYR A 28 -30.15 1.52 -10.30
CA TYR A 28 -28.88 1.94 -9.69
C TYR A 28 -29.11 3.13 -8.78
N GLY A 29 -28.37 3.16 -7.68
CA GLY A 29 -28.35 4.25 -6.72
C GLY A 29 -26.98 4.91 -6.68
N PHE A 30 -26.94 6.23 -6.47
CA PHE A 30 -25.72 6.91 -6.08
C PHE A 30 -25.60 6.94 -4.55
N PHE A 31 -24.62 6.22 -4.03
CA PHE A 31 -24.33 6.12 -2.61
C PHE A 31 -23.19 7.05 -2.24
N PHE A 32 -23.39 7.89 -1.23
CA PHE A 32 -22.31 8.72 -0.67
C PHE A 32 -21.34 7.87 0.14
N PHE A 33 -20.12 8.34 0.41
CA PHE A 33 -19.19 7.57 1.24
C PHE A 33 -19.67 7.47 2.70
N ASN A 34 -19.34 6.36 3.37
CA ASN A 34 -19.68 6.15 4.77
C ASN A 34 -18.82 7.02 5.69
N VAL A 35 -19.41 8.08 6.25
CA VAL A 35 -18.71 9.04 7.13
C VAL A 35 -18.22 8.38 8.42
N LEU A 36 -18.98 7.43 8.99
CA LEU A 36 -18.61 6.77 10.23
C LEU A 36 -17.37 5.89 10.05
N MET A 37 -17.28 5.16 8.93
CA MET A 37 -16.08 4.39 8.57
C MET A 37 -14.84 5.30 8.47
N TRP A 38 -14.95 6.48 7.84
CA TRP A 38 -13.84 7.43 7.78
C TRP A 38 -13.43 7.98 9.15
N ILE A 39 -14.39 8.29 10.03
CA ILE A 39 -14.12 8.71 11.42
C ILE A 39 -13.36 7.61 12.16
N GLU A 40 -13.76 6.36 11.99
CA GLU A 40 -13.11 5.22 12.61
C GLU A 40 -11.67 5.02 12.13
N ILE A 41 -11.44 5.05 10.81
CA ILE A 41 -10.10 4.99 10.21
C ILE A 41 -9.20 6.10 10.80
N LEU A 42 -9.70 7.34 10.88
CA LEU A 42 -8.94 8.46 11.42
C LEU A 42 -8.65 8.31 12.92
N THR A 43 -9.63 7.84 13.69
CA THR A 43 -9.49 7.62 15.13
C THR A 43 -8.38 6.63 15.42
N PHE A 44 -8.40 5.49 14.72
CA PHE A 44 -7.37 4.49 14.90
C PHE A 44 -6.00 4.93 14.39
N LEU A 45 -5.93 5.67 13.28
CA LEU A 45 -4.66 6.21 12.80
C LEU A 45 -3.99 7.09 13.86
N VAL A 46 -4.77 7.87 14.61
CA VAL A 46 -4.27 8.66 15.75
C VAL A 46 -3.76 7.74 16.87
N ILE A 47 -4.52 6.71 17.22
CA ILE A 47 -4.12 5.72 18.24
C ILE A 47 -2.79 5.06 17.85
N GLU A 48 -2.66 4.61 16.60
CA GLU A 48 -1.44 3.99 16.10
C GLU A 48 -0.25 4.94 16.09
N ALA A 49 -0.46 6.19 15.68
CA ALA A 49 0.59 7.22 15.74
C ALA A 49 1.04 7.47 17.20
N CYS A 50 0.12 7.49 18.16
CA CYS A 50 0.44 7.59 19.59
C CYS A 50 1.23 6.37 20.09
N CYS A 51 0.79 5.15 19.75
CA CYS A 51 1.50 3.90 20.08
C CYS A 51 2.90 3.86 19.48
N ALA A 52 3.05 4.25 18.21
CA ALA A 52 4.33 4.37 17.54
C ALA A 52 5.21 5.46 18.20
N GLY A 53 4.63 6.56 18.66
CA GLY A 53 5.33 7.58 19.44
C GLY A 53 5.91 7.04 20.76
N LEU A 54 5.15 6.22 21.49
CA LEU A 54 5.62 5.55 22.70
C LEU A 54 6.73 4.53 22.39
N LEU A 55 6.54 3.73 21.34
CA LEU A 55 7.55 2.78 20.87
C LEU A 55 8.85 3.50 20.45
N ALA A 56 8.75 4.70 19.90
CA ALA A 56 9.89 5.52 19.51
C ALA A 56 10.77 5.89 20.71
N VAL A 57 10.18 6.13 21.89
CA VAL A 57 10.94 6.40 23.12
C VAL A 57 11.83 5.21 23.45
N ALA A 58 11.25 4.01 23.47
CA ALA A 58 11.99 2.80 23.79
C ALA A 58 13.12 2.54 22.77
N ILE A 59 12.82 2.63 21.46
CA ILE A 59 13.80 2.44 20.38
C ILE A 59 14.90 3.51 20.42
N TYR A 60 14.57 4.77 20.72
CA TYR A 60 15.55 5.86 20.76
C TYR A 60 16.66 5.58 21.77
N TYR A 61 16.29 5.18 22.99
CA TYR A 61 17.25 4.93 24.06
C TYR A 61 18.00 3.62 23.91
N SER A 62 17.33 2.54 23.50
CA SER A 62 17.93 1.19 23.49
C SER A 62 18.58 0.79 22.16
N VAL A 63 18.11 1.33 21.04
CA VAL A 63 18.61 1.00 19.69
C VAL A 63 19.35 2.17 19.08
N LEU A 64 18.71 3.33 18.94
CA LEU A 64 19.27 4.42 18.13
C LEU A 64 20.57 4.98 18.71
N ARG A 65 20.63 5.18 20.04
CA ARG A 65 21.85 5.61 20.74
C ARG A 65 22.99 4.59 20.69
N HIS A 66 22.66 3.32 20.49
CA HIS A 66 23.59 2.21 20.43
C HIS A 66 23.69 1.60 19.02
N GLN A 67 23.33 2.36 17.97
CA GLN A 67 23.32 1.90 16.58
C GLN A 67 24.63 1.20 16.19
N ARG A 68 24.54 0.19 15.34
CA ARG A 68 25.65 -0.66 14.88
C ARG A 68 26.39 -1.41 15.99
N SER A 69 25.74 -1.66 17.12
CA SER A 69 26.25 -2.52 18.19
C SER A 69 25.50 -3.85 18.26
N THR A 70 26.14 -4.87 18.84
CA THR A 70 25.49 -6.15 19.15
C THR A 70 24.23 -5.96 19.99
N LEU A 71 24.25 -5.06 20.97
CA LEU A 71 23.09 -4.75 21.81
C LEU A 71 21.92 -4.23 20.97
N ALA A 72 22.17 -3.27 20.07
CA ALA A 72 21.12 -2.73 19.21
C ALA A 72 20.54 -3.79 18.27
N TYR A 73 21.36 -4.69 17.73
CA TYR A 73 20.88 -5.79 16.90
C TYR A 73 20.04 -6.79 17.71
N VAL A 74 20.51 -7.22 18.89
CA VAL A 74 19.78 -8.17 19.76
C VAL A 74 18.43 -7.59 20.18
N ILE A 75 18.36 -6.33 20.59
CA ILE A 75 17.11 -5.70 21.00
C ILE A 75 16.17 -5.50 19.81
N SER A 76 16.69 -5.06 18.66
CA SER A 76 15.87 -4.85 17.47
C SER A 76 15.27 -6.15 16.95
N PHE A 77 16.11 -7.16 16.69
CA PHE A 77 15.68 -8.43 16.10
C PHE A 77 15.06 -9.40 17.11
N GLY A 78 15.43 -9.30 18.39
CA GLY A 78 14.94 -10.20 19.44
C GLY A 78 13.71 -9.70 20.19
N ALA A 79 13.43 -8.38 20.20
CA ALA A 79 12.29 -7.82 20.93
C ALA A 79 11.38 -6.95 20.06
N PHE A 80 11.88 -5.86 19.48
CA PHE A 80 10.99 -4.90 18.81
C PHE A 80 10.42 -5.38 17.48
N LEU A 81 11.20 -6.06 16.64
CA LEU A 81 10.71 -6.62 15.39
C LEU A 81 9.67 -7.72 15.64
N PRO A 82 9.91 -8.74 16.51
CA PRO A 82 8.88 -9.69 16.90
C PRO A 82 7.62 -9.02 17.44
N LEU A 83 7.76 -7.99 18.29
CA LEU A 83 6.61 -7.24 18.79
C LEU A 83 5.79 -6.63 17.65
N CYS A 84 6.43 -5.95 16.69
CA CYS A 84 5.72 -5.32 15.57
C CYS A 84 5.10 -6.34 14.60
N VAL A 85 5.70 -7.52 14.46
CA VAL A 85 5.23 -8.59 13.56
C VAL A 85 4.09 -9.40 14.18
N LEU A 86 4.17 -9.71 15.47
CA LEU A 86 3.27 -10.67 16.14
C LEU A 86 2.06 -10.01 16.83
N THR A 87 2.12 -8.71 17.12
CA THR A 87 1.05 -8.01 17.85
C THR A 87 -0.16 -7.61 17.00
N PRO A 88 -0.01 -7.14 15.73
CA PRO A 88 -1.13 -6.55 15.00
C PRO A 88 -2.35 -7.46 14.85
N SER A 89 -2.19 -8.70 14.38
CA SER A 89 -3.33 -9.62 14.16
C SER A 89 -4.10 -9.94 15.46
N PRO A 90 -3.45 -10.42 16.55
CA PRO A 90 -4.14 -10.64 17.82
C PRO A 90 -4.75 -9.38 18.46
N LEU A 91 -4.22 -8.19 18.14
CA LEU A 91 -4.79 -6.93 18.61
C LEU A 91 -6.08 -6.61 17.86
N LEU A 92 -6.10 -6.80 16.53
CA LEU A 92 -7.28 -6.63 15.70
C LEU A 92 -8.40 -7.60 16.10
N ASP A 93 -8.05 -8.87 16.34
CA ASP A 93 -9.02 -9.88 16.77
C ASP A 93 -9.61 -9.55 18.14
N ARG A 94 -8.79 -9.09 19.10
CA ARG A 94 -9.28 -8.65 20.42
C ARG A 94 -10.12 -7.38 20.35
N ALA A 95 -9.82 -6.49 19.41
CA ALA A 95 -10.65 -5.33 19.14
C ALA A 95 -11.95 -5.71 18.44
N GLY A 96 -12.08 -6.92 17.88
CA GLY A 96 -13.26 -7.36 17.14
C GLY A 96 -13.36 -6.73 15.75
N VAL A 97 -12.22 -6.38 15.14
CA VAL A 97 -12.21 -5.80 13.79
C VAL A 97 -12.33 -6.91 12.74
N GLU A 98 -13.55 -7.13 12.26
CA GLU A 98 -13.83 -8.14 11.23
C GLU A 98 -13.68 -7.60 9.80
N ASN A 99 -13.93 -6.31 9.58
CA ASN A 99 -13.85 -5.72 8.25
C ASN A 99 -12.40 -5.76 7.72
N ILE A 100 -12.16 -6.55 6.68
CA ILE A 100 -10.83 -6.78 6.08
C ILE A 100 -10.14 -5.50 5.61
N PHE A 101 -10.90 -4.52 5.12
CA PHE A 101 -10.36 -3.24 4.68
C PHE A 101 -9.90 -2.40 5.87
N MET A 102 -10.69 -2.36 6.94
CA MET A 102 -10.29 -1.76 8.22
C MET A 102 -9.06 -2.47 8.77
N ARG A 103 -9.03 -3.81 8.81
CA ARG A 103 -7.85 -4.58 9.22
C ARG A 103 -6.61 -4.19 8.43
N PHE A 104 -6.72 -3.90 7.13
CA PHE A 104 -5.60 -3.39 6.33
C PHE A 104 -5.14 -2.00 6.72
N CYS A 105 -6.08 -1.06 6.91
CA CYS A 105 -5.75 0.29 7.37
C CYS A 105 -5.03 0.28 8.72
N LEU A 106 -5.44 -0.63 9.62
CA LEU A 106 -4.96 -0.71 10.99
C LEU A 106 -3.69 -1.58 11.15
N GLY A 107 -3.76 -2.83 10.71
CA GLY A 107 -2.68 -3.80 10.87
C GLY A 107 -1.54 -3.66 9.87
N GLY A 108 -1.76 -2.94 8.77
CA GLY A 108 -0.81 -2.91 7.66
C GLY A 108 0.26 -1.82 7.78
N ILE A 109 -0.16 -0.55 7.76
CA ILE A 109 0.72 0.59 7.41
C ILE A 109 1.74 0.92 8.51
N VAL A 110 1.27 1.26 9.71
CA VAL A 110 2.15 1.69 10.82
C VAL A 110 3.05 0.55 11.31
N PRO A 111 2.56 -0.68 11.50
CA PRO A 111 3.43 -1.82 11.81
C PRO A 111 4.52 -2.04 10.75
N THR A 112 4.19 -2.01 9.46
CA THR A 112 5.15 -2.21 8.36
C THR A 112 6.23 -1.13 8.37
N THR A 113 5.85 0.14 8.45
CA THR A 113 6.84 1.24 8.50
C THR A 113 7.70 1.18 9.76
N SER A 114 7.14 0.77 10.90
CA SER A 114 7.87 0.60 12.15
C SER A 114 8.95 -0.49 12.04
N ILE A 115 8.62 -1.64 11.46
CA ILE A 115 9.56 -2.74 11.21
C ILE A 115 10.80 -2.24 10.44
N PHE A 116 10.59 -1.54 9.33
CA PHE A 116 11.72 -1.04 8.53
C PHE A 116 12.52 0.04 9.24
N ARG A 117 11.85 0.94 9.98
CA ARG A 117 12.50 2.01 10.73
C ARG A 117 13.32 1.49 11.92
N ILE A 118 12.90 0.39 12.54
CA ILE A 118 13.68 -0.32 13.57
C ILE A 118 14.97 -0.85 12.97
N THR A 119 14.90 -1.56 11.84
CA THR A 119 16.09 -2.08 11.15
C THR A 119 16.99 -0.94 10.68
N GLU A 120 16.42 0.12 10.11
CA GLU A 120 17.13 1.34 9.73
C GLU A 120 17.88 1.95 10.93
N ALA A 121 17.26 2.01 12.11
CA ALA A 121 17.90 2.51 13.33
C ALA A 121 19.05 1.60 13.80
N ALA A 122 18.83 0.29 13.80
CA ALA A 122 19.83 -0.69 14.23
C ALA A 122 21.12 -0.62 13.40
N PHE A 123 20.99 -0.49 12.07
CA PHE A 123 22.13 -0.36 11.16
C PHE A 123 22.67 1.07 11.02
N GLY A 124 22.06 2.03 11.71
CA GLY A 124 22.48 3.43 11.73
C GLY A 124 22.19 4.19 10.44
N PHE A 125 21.19 3.78 9.67
CA PHE A 125 20.75 4.46 8.44
C PHE A 125 19.64 5.48 8.63
N THR A 126 19.11 5.63 9.85
CA THR A 126 18.09 6.65 10.16
C THR A 126 18.55 8.03 9.66
N PRO A 127 17.65 8.87 9.11
CA PRO A 127 18.04 10.19 8.62
C PRO A 127 18.69 11.03 9.71
N TYR A 128 19.74 11.77 9.36
CA TYR A 128 20.53 12.56 10.32
C TYR A 128 19.65 13.48 11.18
N TRP A 129 18.71 14.19 10.55
CA TRP A 129 17.79 15.09 11.24
C TRP A 129 16.87 14.38 12.26
N ALA A 130 16.48 13.14 11.99
CA ALA A 130 15.61 12.36 12.87
C ALA A 130 16.36 11.90 14.13
N LYS A 131 17.69 11.82 14.09
CA LYS A 131 18.53 11.41 15.23
C LYS A 131 18.81 12.55 16.23
N GLN A 132 18.56 13.80 15.84
CA GLN A 132 18.99 14.99 16.61
C GLN A 132 18.33 15.10 17.99
N SER A 133 17.10 14.60 18.15
CA SER A 133 16.40 14.59 19.43
C SER A 133 15.35 13.49 19.48
N LEU A 134 14.92 13.14 20.69
CA LEU A 134 13.82 12.20 20.90
C LEU A 134 12.55 12.66 20.18
N GLY A 135 12.20 13.95 20.24
CA GLY A 135 11.00 14.48 19.59
C GLY A 135 11.03 14.34 18.06
N GLN A 136 12.19 14.56 17.43
CA GLN A 136 12.35 14.37 15.98
C GLN A 136 12.27 12.89 15.59
N PHE A 137 12.84 12.00 16.41
CA PHE A 137 12.76 10.57 16.19
C PHE A 137 11.34 10.03 16.39
N ALA A 138 10.64 10.49 17.43
CA ALA A 138 9.26 10.14 17.69
C ALA A 138 8.34 10.60 16.56
N LEU A 139 8.52 11.83 16.06
CA LEU A 139 7.82 12.31 14.88
C LEU A 139 8.14 11.47 13.64
N TYR A 140 9.40 11.09 13.43
CA TYR A 140 9.80 10.25 12.30
C TYR A 140 9.14 8.87 12.38
N LEU A 141 9.12 8.21 13.54
CA LEU A 141 8.56 6.86 13.69
C LEU A 141 7.03 6.85 13.67
N SER A 142 6.38 7.82 14.30
CA SER A 142 4.91 7.91 14.40
C SER A 142 4.24 8.41 13.12
N SER A 143 4.96 9.14 12.27
CA SER A 143 4.38 9.68 11.04
C SER A 143 4.24 8.57 9.99
N PRO A 144 3.02 8.25 9.51
CA PRO A 144 2.82 7.25 8.46
C PRO A 144 3.39 7.73 7.12
N ILE A 145 3.48 9.05 6.93
CA ILE A 145 4.04 9.68 5.73
C ILE A 145 5.35 10.41 6.06
N LEU A 146 6.27 10.46 5.09
CA LEU A 146 7.48 11.25 5.23
C LEU A 146 7.19 12.75 5.09
N LEU A 147 7.73 13.53 6.02
CA LEU A 147 7.65 14.99 5.97
C LEU A 147 8.64 15.55 4.94
N GLN A 148 8.21 16.58 4.24
CA GLN A 148 9.04 17.31 3.29
C GLN A 148 10.02 18.19 4.06
N ARG A 149 11.30 18.06 3.72
CA ARG A 149 12.36 18.96 4.18
C ARG A 149 12.89 19.78 3.01
N ASP A 150 13.23 21.02 3.29
CA ASP A 150 13.98 21.86 2.37
C ASP A 150 15.46 21.42 2.41
N PRO A 151 16.03 20.93 1.29
CA PRO A 151 17.40 20.46 1.26
C PRO A 151 18.44 21.58 1.46
N LYS A 152 18.09 22.85 1.25
CA LYS A 152 19.00 23.99 1.41
C LYS A 152 19.00 24.52 2.85
N LEU A 153 17.84 24.54 3.49
CA LEU A 153 17.67 25.13 4.82
C LEU A 153 17.76 24.13 5.97
N ASP A 154 17.80 22.83 5.66
CA ASP A 154 17.71 21.71 6.60
C ASP A 154 16.58 21.89 7.63
N LYS A 155 15.41 22.34 7.14
CA LYS A 155 14.19 22.57 7.93
C LYS A 155 13.00 21.93 7.24
N PHE A 156 11.95 21.66 8.01
CA PHE A 156 10.68 21.21 7.42
C PHE A 156 10.04 22.35 6.64
N SER A 157 9.51 22.02 5.46
CA SER A 157 8.73 22.97 4.68
C SER A 157 7.41 23.25 5.40
N PRO A 158 7.11 24.50 5.79
CA PRO A 158 5.89 24.83 6.50
C PRO A 158 4.68 24.62 5.59
N CYS A 159 3.58 24.18 6.20
CA CYS A 159 2.31 24.04 5.52
C CYS A 159 1.61 25.40 5.40
N SER A 160 1.05 25.72 4.23
CA SER A 160 0.23 26.91 4.01
C SER A 160 -1.23 26.53 3.76
N LEU A 161 -2.17 27.45 3.99
CA LEU A 161 -3.59 27.21 3.69
C LEU A 161 -3.82 26.88 2.21
N SER A 162 -3.07 27.52 1.30
CA SER A 162 -3.11 27.21 -0.13
C SER A 162 -2.66 25.77 -0.41
N TYR A 163 -1.61 25.30 0.27
CA TYR A 163 -1.14 23.91 0.15
C TYR A 163 -2.20 22.92 0.63
N LEU A 164 -2.81 23.17 1.80
CA LEU A 164 -3.90 22.34 2.33
C LEU A 164 -5.11 22.30 1.39
N GLY A 165 -5.51 23.47 0.86
CA GLY A 165 -6.60 23.55 -0.11
C GLY A 165 -6.33 22.73 -1.38
N LYS A 166 -5.11 22.82 -1.94
CA LYS A 166 -4.71 22.00 -3.10
C LYS A 166 -4.74 20.50 -2.79
N ARG A 167 -4.26 20.09 -1.62
CA ARG A 167 -4.32 18.68 -1.19
C ARG A 167 -5.74 18.20 -0.99
N LEU A 168 -6.60 19.00 -0.36
CA LEU A 168 -8.01 18.67 -0.17
C LEU A 168 -8.71 18.48 -1.52
N ILE A 169 -8.51 19.38 -2.48
CA ILE A 169 -9.06 19.25 -3.84
C ILE A 169 -8.56 17.95 -4.50
N LYS A 170 -7.27 17.65 -4.39
CA LYS A 170 -6.69 16.42 -4.95
C LYS A 170 -7.26 15.16 -4.30
N PHE A 171 -7.38 15.14 -2.97
CA PHE A 171 -7.98 14.05 -2.22
C PHE A 171 -9.44 13.82 -2.65
N LEU A 172 -10.27 14.87 -2.67
CA LEU A 172 -11.66 14.78 -3.11
C LEU A 172 -11.76 14.30 -4.57
N THR A 173 -10.90 14.82 -5.46
CA THR A 173 -10.86 14.38 -6.86
C THR A 173 -10.57 12.88 -6.95
N LEU A 174 -9.55 12.39 -6.24
CA LEU A 174 -9.22 10.97 -6.23
C LEU A 174 -10.31 10.12 -5.59
N LEU A 175 -11.00 10.64 -4.56
CA LEU A 175 -12.12 9.96 -3.92
C LEU A 175 -13.25 9.70 -4.92
N PHE A 176 -13.64 10.73 -5.69
CA PHE A 176 -14.65 10.59 -6.75
C PHE A 176 -14.17 9.73 -7.92
N VAL A 177 -12.93 9.92 -8.40
CA VAL A 177 -12.38 9.14 -9.51
C VAL A 177 -12.28 7.66 -9.16
N THR A 178 -11.84 7.33 -7.94
CA THR A 178 -11.73 5.93 -7.47
C THR A 178 -13.12 5.30 -7.36
N GLY A 179 -14.08 6.02 -6.75
CA GLY A 179 -15.45 5.55 -6.63
C GLY A 179 -16.14 5.35 -7.98
N LEU A 180 -15.97 6.29 -8.92
CA LEU A 180 -16.48 6.15 -10.28
C LEU A 180 -15.85 4.97 -11.01
N TYR A 181 -14.52 4.81 -10.94
CA TYR A 181 -13.82 3.70 -11.58
C TYR A 181 -14.27 2.35 -11.02
N GLN A 182 -14.44 2.23 -9.70
CA GLN A 182 -14.99 1.01 -9.09
C GLN A 182 -16.44 0.76 -9.50
N SER A 183 -17.26 1.81 -9.62
CA SER A 183 -18.65 1.69 -10.07
C SER A 183 -18.77 1.04 -11.45
N LEU A 184 -17.77 1.21 -12.33
CA LEU A 184 -17.74 0.57 -13.65
C LEU A 184 -17.71 -0.96 -13.58
N PHE A 185 -17.18 -1.55 -12.51
CA PHE A 185 -17.19 -3.00 -12.31
C PHE A 185 -18.60 -3.55 -12.10
N PHE A 186 -19.53 -2.70 -11.63
CA PHE A 186 -20.94 -3.05 -11.43
C PHE A 186 -21.80 -2.60 -12.62
N LEU A 187 -21.54 -1.40 -13.16
CA LEU A 187 -22.31 -0.83 -14.28
C LEU A 187 -22.06 -1.52 -15.62
N LEU A 188 -20.83 -2.00 -15.86
CA LEU A 188 -20.41 -2.55 -17.15
C LEU A 188 -19.84 -3.97 -17.00
N PRO A 189 -20.64 -4.95 -16.53
CA PRO A 189 -20.17 -6.31 -16.24
C PRO A 189 -19.71 -7.11 -17.47
N ARG A 190 -19.97 -6.59 -18.69
CA ARG A 190 -19.46 -7.17 -19.95
C ARG A 190 -18.02 -6.75 -20.27
N VAL A 191 -17.56 -5.63 -19.71
CA VAL A 191 -16.25 -5.04 -19.99
C VAL A 191 -15.31 -5.20 -18.79
N PHE A 192 -15.83 -4.96 -17.59
CA PHE A 192 -15.07 -5.05 -16.35
C PHE A 192 -15.23 -6.43 -15.70
N PRO A 193 -14.19 -6.96 -15.04
CA PRO A 193 -14.30 -8.20 -14.30
C PRO A 193 -15.20 -8.05 -13.08
N LYS A 194 -15.73 -9.17 -12.56
CA LYS A 194 -16.54 -9.18 -11.33
C LYS A 194 -15.66 -8.99 -10.09
N ILE A 195 -16.16 -8.23 -9.11
CA ILE A 195 -15.54 -8.05 -7.79
C ILE A 195 -16.17 -9.04 -6.80
N GLY A 196 -15.37 -9.63 -5.91
CA GLY A 196 -15.88 -10.32 -4.71
C GLY A 196 -16.55 -11.67 -4.95
N SER A 197 -16.51 -12.19 -6.19
CA SER A 197 -16.86 -13.58 -6.48
C SER A 197 -15.58 -14.37 -6.73
N PRO A 198 -15.35 -15.51 -6.06
CA PRO A 198 -14.38 -16.50 -6.54
C PRO A 198 -14.71 -16.78 -8.01
N GLU A 199 -13.78 -16.54 -8.93
CA GLU A 199 -14.05 -16.74 -10.35
C GLU A 199 -14.30 -18.22 -10.62
N GLY A 200 -15.57 -18.63 -10.68
CA GLY A 200 -15.99 -19.94 -11.20
C GLY A 200 -15.66 -21.13 -10.31
N GLU A 201 -16.70 -21.76 -9.79
CA GLU A 201 -16.73 -23.12 -9.27
C GLU A 201 -16.26 -24.13 -10.34
N THR A 202 -14.96 -24.32 -10.56
CA THR A 202 -14.38 -25.55 -11.17
C THR A 202 -12.85 -25.60 -11.11
N ASP A 203 -12.17 -24.46 -11.04
CA ASP A 203 -10.71 -24.42 -11.01
C ASP A 203 -10.23 -24.25 -9.57
N SER A 204 -9.54 -25.27 -9.03
CA SER A 204 -8.95 -25.21 -7.69
C SER A 204 -8.15 -23.90 -7.49
N GLU A 205 -8.09 -23.37 -6.26
CA GLU A 205 -7.27 -22.20 -5.91
C GLU A 205 -5.86 -22.24 -6.54
N TYR A 206 -5.25 -23.43 -6.58
CA TYR A 206 -3.95 -23.68 -7.21
C TYR A 206 -3.90 -23.40 -8.73
N ALA A 207 -5.02 -23.58 -9.43
CA ALA A 207 -5.13 -23.26 -10.85
C ALA A 207 -5.10 -21.75 -11.09
N TYR A 208 -5.73 -20.95 -10.21
CA TYR A 208 -5.69 -19.49 -10.29
C TYR A 208 -4.27 -18.94 -10.19
N TYR A 209 -3.44 -19.51 -9.31
CA TYR A 209 -2.03 -19.12 -9.12
C TYR A 209 -1.06 -19.93 -9.99
N SER A 210 -1.55 -20.69 -10.96
CA SER A 210 -0.69 -21.50 -11.82
C SER A 210 0.17 -20.64 -12.76
N LEU A 211 1.35 -21.13 -13.12
CA LEU A 211 2.20 -20.47 -14.13
C LEU A 211 1.57 -20.52 -15.55
N ALA A 212 0.55 -21.35 -15.77
CA ALA A 212 -0.18 -21.37 -17.03
C ALA A 212 -1.00 -20.09 -17.22
N GLU A 213 -1.65 -19.62 -16.15
CA GLU A 213 -2.41 -18.36 -16.13
C GLU A 213 -1.53 -17.13 -16.42
N ALA A 214 -0.23 -17.20 -16.13
CA ALA A 214 0.72 -16.15 -16.45
C ALA A 214 0.86 -15.86 -17.96
N LYS A 215 0.38 -16.74 -18.83
CA LYS A 215 0.38 -16.57 -20.30
C LYS A 215 -0.97 -16.14 -20.86
N SER A 216 -2.02 -16.08 -20.03
CA SER A 216 -3.38 -15.81 -20.47
C SER A 216 -3.62 -14.31 -20.69
N PRO A 217 -3.92 -13.85 -21.93
CA PRO A 217 -4.22 -12.45 -22.18
C PRO A 217 -5.46 -11.96 -21.41
N THR A 218 -6.43 -12.86 -21.18
CA THR A 218 -7.60 -12.58 -20.34
C THR A 218 -7.19 -12.33 -18.88
N ARG A 219 -6.23 -13.09 -18.34
CA ARG A 219 -5.71 -12.85 -16.98
C ARG A 219 -4.95 -11.52 -16.91
N TRP A 220 -4.22 -11.17 -17.96
CA TRP A 220 -3.49 -9.90 -18.05
C TRP A 220 -4.44 -8.70 -18.05
N SER A 221 -5.52 -8.76 -18.85
CA SER A 221 -6.51 -7.68 -18.90
C SER A 221 -7.24 -7.51 -17.56
N LYS A 222 -7.63 -8.61 -16.90
CA LYS A 222 -8.22 -8.56 -15.55
C LYS A 222 -7.25 -7.95 -14.54
N SER A 223 -5.98 -8.37 -14.57
CA SER A 223 -4.94 -7.84 -13.68
C SER A 223 -4.67 -6.35 -13.91
N LEU A 224 -4.83 -5.85 -15.14
CA LEU A 224 -4.78 -4.42 -15.46
C LEU A 224 -5.90 -3.65 -14.77
N TYR A 225 -7.14 -4.10 -14.93
CA TYR A 225 -8.30 -3.44 -14.32
C TYR A 225 -8.16 -3.33 -12.80
N PHE A 226 -7.81 -4.45 -12.15
CA PHE A 226 -7.59 -4.51 -10.71
C PHE A 226 -6.32 -3.81 -10.24
N GLY A 227 -5.25 -3.82 -11.04
CA GLY A 227 -4.02 -3.09 -10.73
C GLY A 227 -4.23 -1.58 -10.71
N ILE A 228 -5.02 -1.06 -11.67
CA ILE A 228 -5.44 0.34 -11.68
C ILE A 228 -6.33 0.64 -10.46
N LEU A 229 -7.30 -0.22 -10.15
CA LEU A 229 -8.17 -0.06 -8.98
C LEU A 229 -7.32 0.01 -7.69
N PHE A 230 -6.40 -0.93 -7.52
CA PHE A 230 -5.51 -1.01 -6.37
C PHE A 230 -4.62 0.24 -6.24
N GLN A 231 -4.06 0.73 -7.35
CA GLN A 231 -3.30 1.99 -7.34
C GLN A 231 -4.18 3.18 -6.94
N LEU A 232 -5.39 3.28 -7.47
CA LEU A 232 -6.32 4.37 -7.14
C LEU A 232 -6.64 4.37 -5.65
N TYR A 233 -6.92 3.20 -5.06
CA TYR A 233 -7.05 3.03 -3.61
C TYR A 233 -5.81 3.53 -2.86
N LEU A 234 -4.61 3.04 -3.19
CA LEU A 234 -3.38 3.53 -2.54
C LEU A 234 -3.18 5.04 -2.69
N SER A 235 -3.60 5.61 -3.82
CA SER A 235 -3.45 7.04 -4.11
C SER A 235 -4.42 7.89 -3.30
N VAL A 236 -5.71 7.54 -3.24
CA VAL A 236 -6.70 8.30 -2.45
C VAL A 236 -6.40 8.22 -0.95
N TYR A 237 -6.08 7.03 -0.44
CA TYR A 237 -5.73 6.85 0.97
C TYR A 237 -4.39 7.48 1.31
N GLY A 238 -3.39 7.40 0.42
CA GLY A 238 -2.13 8.11 0.56
C GLY A 238 -2.29 9.63 0.59
N GLU A 239 -3.16 10.21 -0.25
CA GLU A 239 -3.50 11.64 -0.20
C GLU A 239 -4.25 12.02 1.07
N GLY A 240 -5.17 11.19 1.55
CA GLY A 240 -5.83 11.38 2.85
C GLY A 240 -4.83 11.42 4.00
N LEU A 241 -3.91 10.44 4.06
CA LEU A 241 -2.82 10.40 5.05
C LEU A 241 -1.91 11.63 4.95
N MET A 242 -1.56 12.07 3.73
CA MET A 242 -0.74 13.26 3.52
C MET A 242 -1.45 14.53 4.02
N LEU A 243 -2.75 14.69 3.74
CA LEU A 243 -3.54 15.81 4.20
C LEU A 243 -3.63 15.83 5.73
N PHE A 244 -4.00 14.70 6.34
CA PHE A 244 -4.13 14.57 7.79
C PHE A 244 -2.81 14.82 8.52
N THR A 245 -1.72 14.21 8.02
CA THR A 245 -0.36 14.44 8.56
C THR A 245 0.04 15.90 8.45
N SER A 246 -0.30 16.58 7.34
CA SER A 246 0.01 18.00 7.15
C SER A 246 -0.79 18.90 8.10
N LEU A 247 -2.06 18.57 8.35
CA LEU A 247 -2.91 19.27 9.31
C LEU A 247 -2.39 19.11 10.74
N GLY A 248 -2.08 17.88 11.16
CA GLY A 248 -1.61 17.60 12.53
C GLY A 248 -0.19 18.12 12.82
N SER A 249 0.69 18.12 11.82
CA SER A 249 2.10 18.50 12.01
C SER A 249 2.44 19.94 11.61
N GLY A 250 1.56 20.62 10.87
CA GLY A 250 1.82 21.94 10.28
C GLY A 250 2.91 21.95 9.21
N LYS A 251 3.28 20.79 8.67
CA LYS A 251 4.40 20.60 7.72
C LYS A 251 3.93 19.96 6.43
N GLN A 252 4.62 20.26 5.34
CA GLN A 252 4.37 19.59 4.06
C GLN A 252 4.86 18.13 4.11
N THR A 253 4.26 17.29 3.27
CA THR A 253 4.57 15.86 3.13
C THR A 253 5.14 15.54 1.75
N GLN A 254 5.98 14.51 1.69
CA GLN A 254 6.48 13.94 0.44
C GLN A 254 5.36 13.15 -0.26
N PRO A 255 5.34 13.12 -1.60
CA PRO A 255 4.34 12.35 -2.36
C PRO A 255 4.45 10.85 -2.05
N VAL A 256 3.31 10.17 -2.04
CA VAL A 256 3.23 8.70 -1.91
C VAL A 256 3.33 8.02 -3.27
N MET A 257 2.79 8.65 -4.31
CA MET A 257 2.66 8.10 -5.65
C MET A 257 2.96 9.18 -6.70
N GLU A 258 3.73 8.86 -7.75
CA GLU A 258 4.06 9.77 -8.87
C GLU A 258 3.71 9.15 -10.23
N ASN A 259 2.40 8.98 -10.45
CA ASN A 259 1.80 8.56 -11.71
C ASN A 259 2.43 7.31 -12.37
N PRO A 260 2.70 6.22 -11.62
CA PRO A 260 3.52 5.11 -12.13
C PRO A 260 2.96 4.45 -13.40
N MET A 261 1.63 4.32 -13.53
CA MET A 261 1.01 3.63 -14.67
C MET A 261 0.97 4.42 -15.97
N PHE A 262 1.21 5.73 -15.95
CA PHE A 262 1.14 6.58 -17.15
C PHE A 262 2.45 7.30 -17.46
N GLU A 263 3.41 7.24 -16.54
CA GLU A 263 4.62 8.06 -16.62
C GLU A 263 5.93 7.29 -16.41
N SER A 264 5.89 6.01 -16.07
CA SER A 264 7.10 5.21 -15.87
C SER A 264 7.86 4.97 -17.16
N THR A 265 9.16 5.19 -17.13
CA THR A 265 10.02 5.07 -18.32
C THR A 265 10.89 3.80 -18.31
N SER A 266 10.94 3.10 -17.18
CA SER A 266 11.57 1.79 -16.98
C SER A 266 11.02 1.10 -15.72
N ALA A 267 11.37 -0.17 -15.47
CA ALA A 267 10.92 -0.89 -14.28
C ALA A 267 11.52 -0.30 -12.99
N SER A 268 12.78 0.15 -13.05
CA SER A 268 13.46 0.86 -11.97
C SER A 268 12.86 2.23 -11.71
N ASP A 269 12.38 2.93 -12.73
CA ASP A 269 11.65 4.20 -12.58
C ASP A 269 10.28 3.95 -11.90
N PHE A 270 9.56 2.91 -12.33
CA PHE A 270 8.29 2.50 -11.73
C PHE A 270 8.44 2.22 -10.22
N TRP A 271 9.29 1.27 -9.84
CA TRP A 271 9.45 0.84 -8.44
C TRP A 271 10.32 1.75 -7.59
N GLY A 272 11.23 2.51 -8.21
CA GLY A 272 12.22 3.31 -7.51
C GLY A 272 11.83 4.76 -7.28
N ARG A 273 10.93 5.31 -8.12
CA ARG A 273 10.65 6.75 -8.14
C ARG A 273 9.19 7.11 -8.28
N ARG A 274 8.29 6.15 -8.49
CA ARG A 274 6.88 6.46 -8.77
C ARG A 274 5.88 5.66 -7.95
N TRP A 275 6.14 4.38 -7.72
CA TRP A 275 5.27 3.50 -6.97
C TRP A 275 5.62 3.52 -5.48
N ASN A 276 4.65 3.90 -4.64
CA ASN A 276 4.71 3.82 -3.18
C ASN A 276 6.05 4.26 -2.58
N LEU A 277 6.33 5.57 -2.63
CA LEU A 277 7.60 6.15 -2.22
C LEU A 277 7.90 6.00 -0.73
N ILE A 278 6.87 5.81 0.10
CA ILE A 278 7.05 5.49 1.53
C ILE A 278 7.75 4.14 1.65
N VAL A 279 7.19 3.10 1.01
CA VAL A 279 7.73 1.74 1.06
C VAL A 279 9.09 1.68 0.35
N HIS A 280 9.28 2.39 -0.77
CA HIS A 280 10.59 2.52 -1.40
C HIS A 280 11.66 3.00 -0.41
N ASN A 281 11.39 4.10 0.31
CA ASN A 281 12.33 4.65 1.28
C ASN A 281 12.57 3.69 2.45
N CYS A 282 11.52 3.03 2.95
CA CYS A 282 11.62 2.02 4.00
C CYS A 282 12.50 0.85 3.58
N LEU A 283 12.29 0.27 2.39
CA LEU A 283 13.12 -0.81 1.86
C LEU A 283 14.56 -0.36 1.60
N LYS A 284 14.74 0.86 1.07
CA LYS A 284 16.07 1.40 0.79
C LYS A 284 16.91 1.53 2.05
N SER A 285 16.36 2.07 3.12
CA SER A 285 17.08 2.27 4.39
C SER A 285 17.06 1.05 5.32
N GLY A 286 15.99 0.25 5.29
CA GLY A 286 15.78 -0.90 6.17
C GLY A 286 16.28 -2.23 5.60
N VAL A 287 16.51 -2.34 4.29
CA VAL A 287 16.97 -3.59 3.65
C VAL A 287 18.16 -3.35 2.73
N PHE A 288 18.00 -2.51 1.70
CA PHE A 288 19.03 -2.32 0.67
C PHE A 288 20.36 -1.86 1.27
N LYS A 289 20.36 -0.75 2.02
CA LYS A 289 21.58 -0.21 2.65
C LYS A 289 22.20 -1.20 3.67
N PRO A 290 21.43 -1.83 4.59
CA PRO A 290 21.95 -2.91 5.45
C PRO A 290 22.62 -4.05 4.69
N VAL A 291 22.01 -4.57 3.62
CA VAL A 291 22.62 -5.64 2.82
C VAL A 291 23.91 -5.18 2.16
N ARG A 292 23.96 -3.94 1.63
CA ARG A 292 25.20 -3.35 1.09
C ARG A 292 26.28 -3.18 2.17
N TYR A 293 25.89 -2.80 3.39
CA TYR A 293 26.79 -2.64 4.53
C TYR A 293 27.40 -3.96 4.99
N LEU A 294 26.62 -5.04 4.93
CA LEU A 294 27.08 -6.40 5.25
C LEU A 294 27.92 -7.04 4.13
N GLY A 295 28.27 -6.30 3.07
CA GLY A 295 29.12 -6.77 1.97
C GLY A 295 28.37 -7.31 0.76
N GLY A 296 27.04 -7.25 0.74
CA GLY A 296 26.24 -7.64 -0.42
C GLY A 296 26.47 -6.74 -1.64
N GLY A 297 26.56 -7.35 -2.83
CA GLY A 297 26.61 -6.60 -4.10
C GLY A 297 25.30 -5.85 -4.41
N LYS A 298 25.32 -4.96 -5.42
CA LYS A 298 24.12 -4.19 -5.84
C LYS A 298 22.95 -5.12 -6.19
N GLY A 299 23.18 -6.14 -7.01
CA GLY A 299 22.14 -7.09 -7.42
C GLY A 299 21.53 -7.86 -6.24
N ILE A 300 22.36 -8.32 -5.30
CA ILE A 300 21.92 -9.01 -4.08
C ILE A 300 21.05 -8.08 -3.24
N ALA A 301 21.45 -6.82 -3.08
CA ALA A 301 20.66 -5.84 -2.32
C ALA A 301 19.32 -5.50 -3.00
N VAL A 302 19.27 -5.45 -4.34
CA VAL A 302 18.00 -5.32 -5.09
C VAL A 302 17.12 -6.54 -4.84
N LEU A 303 17.62 -7.75 -5.06
CA LEU A 303 16.87 -8.99 -4.85
C LEU A 303 16.35 -9.09 -3.42
N ALA A 304 17.19 -8.84 -2.41
CA ALA A 304 16.81 -8.85 -1.01
C ALA A 304 15.71 -7.81 -0.69
N SER A 305 15.74 -6.64 -1.32
CA SER A 305 14.70 -5.61 -1.11
C SER A 305 13.35 -6.06 -1.67
N PHE A 306 13.34 -6.65 -2.87
CA PHE A 306 12.11 -7.18 -3.48
C PHE A 306 11.59 -8.40 -2.72
N MET A 307 12.46 -9.33 -2.31
CA MET A 307 12.08 -10.47 -1.47
C MET A 307 11.49 -10.02 -0.14
N ALA A 308 12.13 -9.05 0.54
CA ALA A 308 11.60 -8.47 1.76
C ALA A 308 10.22 -7.87 1.51
N SER A 309 10.04 -7.07 0.45
CA SER A 309 8.73 -6.52 0.08
C SER A 309 7.67 -7.62 -0.10
N GLY A 310 8.01 -8.71 -0.79
CA GLY A 310 7.13 -9.87 -0.96
C GLY A 310 6.74 -10.52 0.36
N LEU A 311 7.71 -10.83 1.21
CA LEU A 311 7.46 -11.42 2.53
C LEU A 311 6.61 -10.51 3.42
N PHE A 312 6.79 -9.18 3.33
CA PHE A 312 5.93 -8.25 4.04
C PHE A 312 4.51 -8.24 3.52
N HIS A 313 4.31 -8.40 2.21
CA HIS A 313 2.97 -8.56 1.68
C HIS A 313 2.32 -9.87 2.14
N GLU A 314 3.03 -11.00 2.15
CA GLU A 314 2.51 -12.24 2.75
C GLU A 314 2.10 -12.02 4.21
N TRP A 315 2.95 -11.35 5.00
CA TRP A 315 2.66 -11.04 6.40
C TRP A 315 1.46 -10.09 6.57
N ILE A 316 1.34 -9.05 5.74
CA ILE A 316 0.17 -8.16 5.73
C ILE A 316 -1.07 -8.97 5.41
N LEU A 317 -1.06 -9.80 4.36
CA LEU A 317 -2.21 -10.62 3.98
C LEU A 317 -2.64 -11.55 5.12
N GLN A 318 -1.70 -12.23 5.78
CA GLN A 318 -1.99 -13.06 6.96
C GLN A 318 -2.50 -12.24 8.16
N THR A 319 -2.07 -10.99 8.30
CA THR A 319 -2.52 -10.12 9.40
C THR A 319 -3.97 -9.67 9.19
N ILE A 320 -4.33 -9.35 7.94
CA ILE A 320 -5.62 -8.74 7.60
C ILE A 320 -6.67 -9.78 7.23
N SER A 321 -6.29 -11.02 6.92
CA SER A 321 -7.19 -11.99 6.32
C SER A 321 -8.38 -12.36 7.20
N GLY A 322 -8.20 -12.34 8.53
CA GLY A 322 -9.22 -12.91 9.41
C GLY A 322 -9.46 -14.37 9.01
N ASP A 323 -10.68 -14.67 8.58
CA ASP A 323 -11.09 -16.02 8.12
C ASP A 323 -10.77 -16.29 6.63
N GLU A 324 -10.36 -15.28 5.86
CA GLU A 324 -10.01 -15.43 4.44
C GLU A 324 -8.73 -16.27 4.28
N ARG A 325 -8.68 -17.10 3.22
CA ARG A 325 -7.49 -17.91 2.93
C ARG A 325 -6.43 -17.08 2.20
N VAL A 326 -5.17 -17.29 2.58
CA VAL A 326 -4.01 -16.66 1.93
C VAL A 326 -3.19 -17.75 1.25
N THR A 327 -3.03 -17.65 -0.07
CA THR A 327 -2.17 -18.55 -0.84
C THR A 327 -0.70 -18.22 -0.56
N PRO A 328 0.09 -19.13 0.05
CA PRO A 328 1.46 -18.83 0.42
C PRO A 328 2.36 -18.55 -0.79
N TRP A 329 3.28 -17.61 -0.64
CA TRP A 329 4.37 -17.30 -1.58
C TRP A 329 3.95 -16.66 -2.89
N ALA A 330 2.66 -16.51 -3.17
CA ALA A 330 2.17 -15.90 -4.41
C ALA A 330 2.68 -14.46 -4.54
N THR A 331 2.50 -13.64 -3.49
CA THR A 331 2.96 -12.24 -3.52
C THR A 331 4.49 -12.17 -3.57
N THR A 332 5.19 -13.05 -2.85
CA THR A 332 6.66 -13.13 -2.91
C THR A 332 7.14 -13.46 -4.31
N GLY A 333 6.50 -14.42 -4.99
CA GLY A 333 6.78 -14.77 -6.38
C GLY A 333 6.60 -13.60 -7.34
N PHE A 334 5.54 -12.80 -7.15
CA PHE A 334 5.35 -11.56 -7.92
C PHE A 334 6.53 -10.58 -7.73
N PHE A 335 6.95 -10.29 -6.50
CA PHE A 335 8.06 -9.36 -6.29
C PHE A 335 9.40 -9.90 -6.78
N VAL A 336 9.63 -11.21 -6.72
CA VAL A 336 10.81 -11.85 -7.35
C VAL A 336 10.79 -11.64 -8.86
N TRP A 337 9.63 -11.77 -9.52
CA TRP A 337 9.49 -11.44 -10.94
C TRP A 337 9.84 -9.98 -11.23
N GLN A 338 9.36 -9.04 -10.42
CA GLN A 338 9.73 -7.63 -10.56
C GLN A 338 11.24 -7.39 -10.35
N ALA A 339 11.87 -8.11 -9.42
CA ALA A 339 13.32 -8.05 -9.21
C ALA A 339 14.09 -8.53 -10.44
N MET A 340 13.62 -9.59 -11.11
CA MET A 340 14.20 -10.08 -12.36
C MET A 340 14.09 -9.03 -13.46
N LEU A 341 12.93 -8.38 -13.63
CA LEU A 341 12.76 -7.31 -14.63
C LEU A 341 13.73 -6.14 -14.39
N VAL A 342 13.87 -5.69 -13.15
CA VAL A 342 14.82 -4.62 -12.77
C VAL A 342 16.28 -5.06 -13.00
N SER A 343 16.60 -6.32 -12.74
CA SER A 343 17.95 -6.86 -12.96
C SER A 343 18.27 -6.98 -14.46
N ILE A 344 17.31 -7.43 -15.27
CA ILE A 344 17.43 -7.46 -16.73
C ILE A 344 17.59 -6.03 -17.26
N GLU A 345 16.82 -5.06 -16.78
CA GLU A 345 16.99 -3.65 -17.13
C GLU A 345 18.41 -3.15 -16.82
N ASP A 346 18.94 -3.41 -15.63
CA ASP A 346 20.31 -3.00 -15.25
C ASP A 346 21.39 -3.66 -16.13
N MET A 347 21.15 -4.88 -16.59
CA MET A 347 22.04 -5.58 -17.52
C MET A 347 21.97 -4.99 -18.94
N LEU A 348 20.77 -4.76 -19.46
CA LEU A 348 20.55 -4.18 -20.79
C LEU A 348 20.98 -2.72 -20.87
N GLY A 349 20.83 -1.96 -19.78
CA GLY A 349 21.25 -0.58 -19.65
C GLY A 349 22.77 -0.36 -19.68
N LYS A 350 23.57 -1.43 -19.73
CA LYS A 350 25.02 -1.36 -19.99
C LYS A 350 25.34 -1.30 -21.49
N ASN A 351 24.35 -1.50 -22.35
CA ASN A 351 24.51 -1.48 -23.80
C ASN A 351 24.00 -0.14 -24.38
N GLU A 352 24.94 0.69 -24.87
CA GLU A 352 24.64 2.02 -25.40
C GLU A 352 23.69 2.01 -26.62
N ALA A 353 23.74 0.97 -27.45
CA ALA A 353 22.86 0.84 -28.60
C ALA A 353 21.39 0.66 -28.16
N LEU A 354 21.16 -0.16 -27.12
CA LEU A 354 19.81 -0.36 -26.57
C LEU A 354 19.28 0.89 -25.87
N LEU A 355 20.14 1.65 -25.19
CA LEU A 355 19.77 2.93 -24.59
C LEU A 355 19.36 3.97 -25.64
N THR A 356 20.09 4.04 -26.75
CA THR A 356 19.82 4.97 -27.86
C THR A 356 18.50 4.63 -28.56
N CYS A 357 18.24 3.35 -28.82
CA CYS A 357 16.96 2.90 -29.34
C CYS A 357 15.81 3.18 -28.35
N GLY A 358 16.02 2.90 -27.06
CA GLY A 358 15.00 3.06 -26.02
C GLY A 358 14.60 4.52 -25.76
N THR A 359 15.54 5.47 -25.91
CA THR A 359 15.26 6.91 -25.75
C THR A 359 14.49 7.51 -26.92
N SER A 360 14.51 6.85 -28.08
CA SER A 360 13.74 7.26 -29.26
C SER A 360 12.25 6.87 -29.21
N ILE A 361 11.88 5.94 -28.32
CA ILE A 361 10.49 5.50 -28.16
C ILE A 361 9.71 6.55 -27.33
N PRO A 362 8.54 7.03 -27.79
CA PRO A 362 7.75 7.97 -27.01
C PRO A 362 7.32 7.40 -25.66
N ARG A 363 7.27 8.27 -24.64
CA ARG A 363 7.00 7.89 -23.24
C ARG A 363 5.78 7.00 -23.05
N PRO A 364 4.60 7.24 -23.66
CA PRO A 364 3.43 6.38 -23.47
C PRO A 364 3.69 4.92 -23.85
N PHE A 365 4.42 4.67 -24.95
CA PHE A 365 4.77 3.32 -25.37
C PHE A 365 5.77 2.67 -24.41
N ARG A 366 6.76 3.43 -23.93
CA ARG A 366 7.70 2.93 -22.91
C ARG A 366 6.97 2.52 -21.64
N THR A 367 6.04 3.36 -21.17
CA THR A 367 5.22 3.05 -20.00
C THR A 367 4.36 1.81 -20.23
N ALA A 368 3.71 1.70 -21.40
CA ALA A 368 2.94 0.52 -21.76
C ALA A 368 3.81 -0.74 -21.72
N CYS A 369 5.04 -0.72 -22.27
CA CYS A 369 5.97 -1.85 -22.18
C CYS A 369 6.34 -2.20 -20.73
N VAL A 370 6.65 -1.21 -19.89
CA VAL A 370 6.98 -1.44 -18.46
C VAL A 370 5.82 -2.14 -17.74
N VAL A 371 4.61 -1.64 -17.94
CA VAL A 371 3.39 -2.19 -17.33
C VAL A 371 3.11 -3.60 -17.86
N LEU A 372 3.16 -3.80 -19.18
CA LEU A 372 2.94 -5.10 -19.84
C LEU A 372 3.97 -6.17 -19.43
N CYS A 373 5.22 -5.80 -19.17
CA CYS A 373 6.21 -6.74 -18.64
C CYS A 373 5.94 -7.15 -17.18
N GLY A 374 5.35 -6.26 -16.37
CA GLY A 374 5.04 -6.54 -14.96
C GLY A 374 3.75 -7.32 -14.72
N ILE A 375 2.79 -7.25 -15.65
CA ILE A 375 1.45 -7.85 -15.54
C ILE A 375 1.40 -9.38 -15.49
N PRO A 376 2.25 -10.17 -16.15
CA PRO A 376 2.08 -11.62 -16.25
C PRO A 376 1.85 -12.32 -14.90
N LEU A 377 2.54 -11.89 -13.83
CA LEU A 377 2.35 -12.42 -12.48
C LEU A 377 1.59 -11.47 -11.54
N ALA A 378 0.99 -10.39 -12.03
CA ALA A 378 0.25 -9.45 -11.19
C ALA A 378 -0.95 -10.08 -10.47
N HIS A 379 -1.57 -11.10 -11.06
CA HIS A 379 -2.64 -11.87 -10.44
C HIS A 379 -2.19 -12.62 -9.17
N TRP A 380 -0.89 -12.95 -9.02
CA TRP A 380 -0.36 -13.52 -7.78
C TRP A 380 -0.34 -12.51 -6.64
N PHE A 381 -0.17 -11.23 -6.94
CA PHE A 381 -0.25 -10.16 -5.96
C PHE A 381 -1.70 -9.74 -5.67
N LEU A 382 -2.50 -9.59 -6.72
CA LEU A 382 -3.87 -9.07 -6.64
C LEU A 382 -4.89 -10.13 -6.21
N GLY A 383 -4.58 -11.42 -6.36
CA GLY A 383 -5.53 -12.53 -6.19
C GLY A 383 -6.30 -12.48 -4.88
N PHE A 384 -5.60 -12.31 -3.76
CA PHE A 384 -6.23 -12.18 -2.44
C PHE A 384 -7.23 -11.00 -2.37
N TYR A 385 -6.86 -9.81 -2.83
CA TYR A 385 -7.74 -8.63 -2.78
C TYR A 385 -8.97 -8.77 -3.69
N VAL A 386 -8.82 -9.48 -4.81
CA VAL A 386 -9.88 -9.71 -5.79
C VAL A 386 -10.87 -10.78 -5.32
N GLN A 387 -10.36 -11.85 -4.70
CA GLN A 387 -11.15 -12.99 -4.25
C GLN A 387 -11.80 -12.77 -2.88
N SER A 388 -11.21 -11.92 -2.04
CA SER A 388 -11.78 -11.53 -0.74
C SER A 388 -12.81 -10.40 -0.88
N LYS A 389 -13.47 -10.08 0.23
CA LYS A 389 -14.37 -8.91 0.32
C LYS A 389 -13.67 -7.55 0.29
N PHE A 390 -12.34 -7.48 0.15
CA PHE A 390 -11.55 -6.25 0.30
C PHE A 390 -12.09 -5.05 -0.49
N PHE A 391 -12.29 -5.20 -1.80
CA PHE A 391 -12.82 -4.10 -2.62
C PHE A 391 -14.32 -3.85 -2.38
N VAL A 392 -15.09 -4.88 -2.01
CA VAL A 392 -16.53 -4.74 -1.72
C VAL A 392 -16.72 -3.83 -0.52
N VAL A 393 -16.11 -4.18 0.62
CA VAL A 393 -16.24 -3.40 1.85
C VAL A 393 -15.46 -2.08 1.76
N GLY A 394 -14.31 -2.08 1.08
CA GLY A 394 -13.57 -0.84 0.78
C GLY A 394 -14.39 0.16 -0.04
N GLY A 395 -15.27 -0.32 -0.93
CA GLY A 395 -16.15 0.53 -1.73
C GLY A 395 -17.12 1.38 -0.90
N THR A 396 -17.46 0.95 0.32
CA THR A 396 -18.33 1.71 1.24
C THR A 396 -17.70 3.04 1.69
N SER A 397 -16.37 3.13 1.64
CA SER A 397 -15.61 4.36 1.90
C SER A 397 -15.63 5.36 0.74
N LEU A 398 -16.16 4.99 -0.42
CA LEU A 398 -16.14 5.78 -1.64
C LEU A 398 -17.55 6.22 -2.05
N PRO A 399 -17.70 7.37 -2.72
CA PRO A 399 -18.93 7.70 -3.42
C PRO A 399 -19.05 6.76 -4.63
N MET A 400 -20.09 5.94 -4.69
CA MET A 400 -20.23 4.89 -5.71
C MET A 400 -21.63 4.87 -6.33
N ILE A 401 -21.70 4.35 -7.56
CA ILE A 401 -22.93 3.94 -8.20
C ILE A 401 -23.00 2.42 -8.10
N LEU A 402 -24.03 1.92 -7.42
CA LEU A 402 -24.24 0.49 -7.18
C LEU A 402 -25.67 0.10 -7.55
N PRO A 403 -25.93 -1.16 -7.91
CA PRO A 403 -27.29 -1.66 -8.04
C PRO A 403 -28.00 -1.52 -6.68
N VAL A 404 -29.22 -0.98 -6.69
CA VAL A 404 -30.09 -1.00 -5.52
C VAL A 404 -30.59 -2.43 -5.37
N ALA A 405 -30.37 -3.06 -4.22
CA ALA A 405 -30.92 -4.37 -3.96
C ALA A 405 -32.45 -4.29 -4.08
N ASP A 406 -33.07 -5.21 -4.84
CA ASP A 406 -34.53 -5.34 -4.87
C ASP A 406 -35.00 -5.57 -3.43
N THR A 407 -35.63 -4.57 -2.83
CA THR A 407 -36.29 -4.69 -1.51
C THR A 407 -37.61 -5.46 -1.61
N SER A 408 -37.90 -6.04 -2.78
CA SER A 408 -39.09 -6.83 -3.07
C SER A 408 -38.75 -8.31 -3.32
N VAL A 409 -38.33 -9.04 -2.29
CA VAL A 409 -38.58 -10.49 -2.16
C VAL A 409 -38.83 -10.83 -0.70
#